data_AF-A0A5C7VJ66-F1
#
_entry.id   AF-A0A5C7VJ66-F1
#
_cell.length_a   1.000
_cell.length_b   1.000
_cell.length_c   1.000
_cell.angle_alpha   90.00
_cell.angle_beta   90.00
_cell.angle_gamma   90.00
#
_symmetry.space_group_name_H-M   'P 1'
#
loop_
_entity.id
_entity.type
_entity.pdbx_description
1 polymer ?
#
loop_
_entity_poly.entity_id
_entity_poly.type
_entity_poly.pdbx_seq_one_letter_code
_entity_poly.pdbx_strand_id
1 'polypeptide(L)'
;MEKSWKEAIKKVLIESAAPMHYTEISEQILSRDYYRTDGATPAATVSAQITASIKHDGEKSPFIRVGKGIFALKNFPAALTQVSAPTISKKEIEKLIVSGIESSDLIIHSFGMYWQRDLVVWRNDPKVYGKQQALSKAVDFGKQKGIYILYDHHTVVYVGRSIDRPLGKRLFEHTVDRLGSRWNRFSWFGLLDVTQEGGLREIALNISLVSLVATLEALLIEALEPPQNRKRGDDFSAIEYIQDIDPELKEREIQNTLRSIEQKMRGGS
;
A
#
# COMPACT_ATOMS: atom_id res chain seq x y z
N MET A 1 10.02 25.07 13.87
CA MET A 1 8.73 24.85 13.21
C MET A 1 8.33 23.41 13.49
N GLU A 2 7.24 23.21 14.23
CA GLU A 2 6.62 21.88 14.37
C GLU A 2 6.28 21.39 12.97
N LYS A 3 6.98 20.36 12.48
CA LYS A 3 6.66 19.75 11.20
C LYS A 3 5.28 19.10 11.35
N SER A 4 4.23 19.66 10.75
CA SER A 4 2.91 19.01 10.69
C SER A 4 2.68 18.35 9.33
N TRP A 5 1.81 17.34 9.28
CA TRP A 5 1.39 16.73 8.00
C TRP A 5 0.86 17.77 7.02
N LYS A 6 0.03 18.72 7.49
CA LYS A 6 -0.56 19.77 6.64
C LYS A 6 0.50 20.64 5.98
N GLU A 7 1.55 21.03 6.72
CA GLU A 7 2.66 21.81 6.19
C GLU A 7 3.52 21.00 5.21
N ALA A 8 3.80 19.74 5.54
CA ALA A 8 4.56 18.86 4.66
C ALA A 8 3.84 18.62 3.32
N ILE A 9 2.52 18.35 3.37
CA ILE A 9 1.67 18.20 2.17
C ILE A 9 1.70 19.47 1.33
N LYS A 10 1.50 20.63 1.97
CA LYS A 10 1.54 21.93 1.26
C LYS A 10 2.90 22.14 0.60
N LYS A 11 4.00 21.83 1.29
CA LYS A 11 5.35 21.97 0.75
C LYS A 11 5.57 21.10 -0.49
N VAL A 12 5.19 19.82 -0.43
CA VAL A 12 5.32 18.93 -1.59
C VAL A 12 4.49 19.43 -2.77
N LEU A 13 3.23 19.85 -2.56
CA LEU A 13 2.40 20.36 -3.65
C LEU A 13 2.88 21.70 -4.23
N ILE A 14 3.56 22.53 -3.43
CA ILE A 14 4.21 23.76 -3.93
C ILE A 14 5.38 23.39 -4.85
N GLU A 15 6.22 22.44 -4.41
CA GLU A 15 7.43 22.05 -5.14
C GLU A 15 7.14 21.22 -6.39
N SER A 16 6.11 20.38 -6.37
CA SER A 16 5.73 19.57 -7.52
C SER A 16 5.12 20.42 -8.63
N ALA A 17 4.46 21.53 -8.26
CA ALA A 17 3.71 22.36 -9.17
C ALA A 17 2.85 21.52 -10.14
N ALA A 18 2.14 20.53 -9.60
CA ALA A 18 1.18 19.71 -10.34
C ALA A 18 0.20 19.02 -9.36
N PRO A 19 -1.02 18.66 -9.80
CA PRO A 19 -1.87 17.75 -9.06
C PRO A 19 -1.16 16.40 -8.85
N MET A 20 -1.32 15.81 -7.67
CA MET A 20 -0.71 14.51 -7.35
C MET A 20 -1.66 13.62 -6.58
N HIS A 21 -1.47 12.32 -6.71
CA HIS A 21 -2.19 11.33 -5.93
C HIS A 21 -1.68 11.31 -4.47
N TYR A 22 -2.55 11.05 -3.50
CA TYR A 22 -2.17 11.12 -2.07
C TYR A 22 -1.07 10.11 -1.66
N THR A 23 -0.93 8.99 -2.38
CA THR A 23 0.17 8.03 -2.18
C THR A 23 1.52 8.63 -2.56
N GLU A 24 1.60 9.29 -3.70
CA GLU A 24 2.80 9.99 -4.19
C GLU A 24 3.15 11.17 -3.27
N ILE A 25 2.14 11.93 -2.81
CA ILE A 25 2.34 13.01 -1.83
C ILE A 25 3.00 12.44 -0.58
N SER A 26 2.47 11.34 -0.03
CA SER A 26 3.04 10.68 1.15
C SER A 26 4.48 10.24 0.91
N GLU A 27 4.77 9.65 -0.25
CA GLU A 27 6.11 9.17 -0.60
C GLU A 27 7.12 10.31 -0.68
N GLN A 28 6.76 11.41 -1.32
CA GLN A 28 7.61 12.59 -1.41
C GLN A 28 7.84 13.24 -0.04
N ILE A 29 6.83 13.25 0.84
CA ILE A 29 6.99 13.77 2.21
C ILE A 29 8.05 12.97 2.98
N LEU A 30 7.97 11.64 2.94
CA LEU A 30 8.90 10.80 3.69
C LEU A 30 10.29 10.76 3.06
N SER A 31 10.39 10.64 1.73
CA SER A 31 11.68 10.57 1.03
C SER A 31 12.49 11.87 1.12
N ARG A 32 11.83 13.03 1.20
CA ARG A 32 12.49 14.35 1.38
C ARG A 32 12.66 14.76 2.85
N ASP A 33 12.36 13.89 3.80
CA ASP A 33 12.42 14.14 5.27
C ASP A 33 11.61 15.38 5.71
N TYR A 34 10.52 15.68 4.99
CA TYR A 34 9.62 16.79 5.32
C TYR A 34 8.76 16.47 6.55
N TYR A 35 8.53 15.18 6.82
CA TYR A 35 7.89 14.68 8.02
C TYR A 35 8.38 13.26 8.32
N ARG A 36 8.36 12.86 9.59
CA ARG A 36 8.66 11.49 10.02
C ARG A 36 7.43 10.91 10.72
N THR A 37 7.05 9.70 10.33
CA THR A 37 5.85 9.03 10.82
C THR A 37 6.23 7.83 11.67
N ASP A 38 5.48 7.61 12.76
CA ASP A 38 5.51 6.37 13.54
C ASP A 38 4.34 5.44 13.17
N GLY A 39 3.47 5.88 12.26
CA GLY A 39 2.29 5.17 11.78
C GLY A 39 2.56 4.24 10.58
N ALA A 40 1.70 3.24 10.42
CA ALA A 40 1.76 2.25 9.35
C ALA A 40 1.13 2.71 8.02
N THR A 41 0.21 3.69 8.06
CA THR A 41 -0.61 4.12 6.92
C THR A 41 -0.42 5.61 6.57
N PRO A 42 0.81 6.05 6.22
CA PRO A 42 1.07 7.46 5.91
C PRO A 42 0.24 7.99 4.73
N ALA A 43 -0.04 7.19 3.69
CA ALA A 43 -0.86 7.67 2.57
C ALA A 43 -2.32 7.94 2.99
N ALA A 44 -2.92 7.04 3.78
CA ALA A 44 -4.26 7.25 4.33
C ALA A 44 -4.28 8.48 5.25
N THR A 45 -3.21 8.68 6.02
CA THR A 45 -3.04 9.86 6.88
C THR A 45 -3.04 11.16 6.05
N VAL A 46 -2.29 11.20 4.94
CA VAL A 46 -2.27 12.35 4.02
C VAL A 46 -3.66 12.63 3.46
N SER A 47 -4.33 11.61 2.93
CA SER A 47 -5.68 11.75 2.37
C SER A 47 -6.69 12.29 3.41
N ALA A 48 -6.63 11.76 4.64
CA ALA A 48 -7.47 12.20 5.75
C ALA A 48 -7.19 13.66 6.14
N GLN A 49 -5.93 14.09 6.20
CA GLN A 49 -5.54 15.46 6.52
C GLN A 49 -6.03 16.47 5.47
N ILE A 50 -5.89 16.14 4.18
CA ILE A 50 -6.39 17.00 3.09
C ILE A 50 -7.91 17.09 3.14
N THR A 51 -8.59 15.94 3.26
CA THR A 51 -10.06 15.88 3.31
C THR A 51 -10.62 16.64 4.51
N ALA A 52 -10.01 16.49 5.68
CA ALA A 52 -10.38 17.22 6.88
C ALA A 52 -10.19 18.74 6.69
N SER A 53 -9.08 19.18 6.09
CA SER A 53 -8.84 20.60 5.80
C SER A 53 -9.88 21.15 4.82
N ILE A 54 -10.20 20.44 3.73
CA ILE A 54 -11.25 20.85 2.78
C ILE A 54 -12.61 20.96 3.48
N LYS A 55 -12.96 19.97 4.30
CA LYS A 55 -14.25 19.91 5.00
C LYS A 55 -14.41 20.99 6.08
N HIS A 56 -13.37 21.22 6.88
CA HIS A 56 -13.44 22.11 8.05
C HIS A 56 -13.04 23.55 7.73
N ASP A 57 -12.05 23.76 6.86
CA ASP A 57 -11.56 25.11 6.52
C ASP A 57 -12.31 25.72 5.32
N GLY A 58 -13.00 24.89 4.52
CA GLY A 58 -13.79 25.33 3.37
C GLY A 58 -12.98 26.20 2.41
N GLU A 59 -13.46 27.43 2.16
CA GLU A 59 -12.79 28.39 1.28
C GLU A 59 -11.37 28.78 1.70
N LYS A 60 -11.05 28.63 3.00
CA LYS A 60 -9.71 28.90 3.54
C LYS A 60 -8.75 27.72 3.39
N SER A 61 -9.24 26.54 3.00
CA SER A 61 -8.39 25.39 2.71
C SER A 61 -7.42 25.73 1.56
N PRO A 62 -6.12 25.49 1.72
CA PRO A 62 -5.16 25.65 0.64
C PRO A 62 -5.29 24.55 -0.43
N PHE A 63 -6.00 23.47 -0.12
CA PHE A 63 -6.12 22.28 -0.96
C PHE A 63 -7.44 22.25 -1.71
N ILE A 64 -7.40 21.72 -2.93
CA ILE A 64 -8.56 21.39 -3.75
C ILE A 64 -8.44 19.95 -4.22
N ARG A 65 -9.59 19.30 -4.42
CA ARG A 65 -9.67 17.98 -5.00
C ARG A 65 -9.96 18.11 -6.49
N VAL A 66 -9.14 17.47 -7.32
CA VAL A 66 -9.28 17.55 -8.79
C VAL A 66 -9.57 16.20 -9.45
N GLY A 67 -9.48 15.11 -8.70
CA GLY A 67 -9.82 13.76 -9.15
C GLY A 67 -9.93 12.76 -7.99
N LYS A 68 -10.18 11.50 -8.32
CA LYS A 68 -10.20 10.39 -7.36
C LYS A 68 -8.81 10.24 -6.73
N GLY A 69 -8.69 10.50 -5.43
CA GLY A 69 -7.40 10.52 -4.73
C GLY A 69 -6.38 11.59 -5.18
N ILE A 70 -6.72 12.46 -6.14
CA ILE A 70 -5.81 13.48 -6.70
C ILE A 70 -6.13 14.85 -6.12
N PHE A 71 -5.11 15.50 -5.56
CA PHE A 71 -5.19 16.78 -4.88
C PHE A 71 -4.22 17.81 -5.46
N ALA A 72 -4.59 19.09 -5.37
CA ALA A 72 -3.78 20.22 -5.82
C ALA A 72 -3.92 21.43 -4.87
N LEU A 73 -3.11 22.47 -5.08
CA LEU A 73 -3.26 23.75 -4.38
C LEU A 73 -4.26 24.66 -5.09
N LYS A 74 -5.02 25.43 -4.32
CA LYS A 74 -6.04 26.35 -4.86
C LYS A 74 -5.48 27.43 -5.80
N ASN A 75 -4.24 27.88 -5.56
CA ASN A 75 -3.55 28.89 -6.38
C ASN A 75 -2.61 28.27 -7.42
N PHE A 76 -2.83 27.00 -7.80
CA PHE A 76 -2.02 26.35 -8.82
C PHE A 76 -2.29 26.97 -10.20
N PRO A 77 -1.27 27.31 -11.01
CA PRO A 77 -1.47 27.93 -12.31
C PRO A 77 -2.35 27.06 -13.21
N ALA A 78 -3.51 27.58 -13.62
CA ALA A 78 -4.45 26.94 -14.53
C ALA A 78 -3.90 26.72 -15.97
N ALA A 79 -2.59 26.92 -16.18
CA ALA A 79 -1.93 26.85 -17.48
C ALA A 79 -1.58 25.41 -17.94
N LEU A 80 -1.86 24.38 -17.12
CA LEU A 80 -1.59 22.97 -17.47
C LEU A 80 -2.87 22.12 -17.62
N THR A 81 -4.07 22.70 -17.57
CA THR A 81 -5.33 22.01 -17.88
C THR A 81 -5.57 21.89 -19.39
N GLN A 82 -4.64 21.25 -20.11
CA GLN A 82 -4.94 20.60 -21.39
C GLN A 82 -4.85 19.08 -21.22
N VAL A 83 -5.74 18.55 -20.39
CA VAL A 83 -6.26 17.19 -20.60
C VAL A 83 -7.76 17.34 -20.66
N SER A 84 -8.32 16.94 -21.79
CA SER A 84 -9.71 17.02 -22.18
C SER A 84 -10.66 16.58 -21.06
N ALA A 85 -11.29 17.54 -20.38
CA ALA A 85 -12.44 17.29 -19.52
C ALA A 85 -13.67 17.93 -20.17
N PRO A 86 -14.80 17.20 -20.28
CA PRO A 86 -16.06 17.81 -20.68
C PRO A 86 -16.47 18.84 -19.62
N THR A 87 -17.16 19.89 -20.05
CA THR A 87 -17.69 20.96 -19.20
C THR A 87 -18.69 20.40 -18.20
N ILE A 88 -18.20 19.93 -17.05
CA ILE A 88 -19.01 19.42 -15.94
C ILE A 88 -19.46 20.61 -15.10
N SER A 89 -20.76 20.69 -14.86
CA SER A 89 -21.42 21.79 -14.16
C SER A 89 -20.99 21.86 -12.69
N LYS A 90 -20.96 23.07 -12.08
CA LYS A 90 -20.72 23.26 -10.63
C LYS A 90 -21.64 22.38 -9.76
N LYS A 91 -22.85 22.06 -10.24
CA LYS A 91 -23.79 21.13 -9.56
C LYS A 91 -23.34 19.67 -9.58
N GLU A 92 -22.62 19.23 -10.60
CA GLU A 92 -22.06 17.87 -10.67
C GLU A 92 -20.80 17.75 -9.80
N ILE A 93 -20.01 18.82 -9.70
CA ILE A 93 -18.91 18.93 -8.74
C ILE A 93 -19.44 18.85 -7.30
N GLU A 94 -20.53 19.55 -6.96
CA GLU A 94 -21.17 19.43 -5.64
C GLU A 94 -21.71 18.02 -5.38
N LYS A 95 -22.25 17.33 -6.40
CA LYS A 95 -22.72 15.94 -6.26
C LYS A 95 -21.56 14.96 -6.03
N LEU A 96 -20.39 15.20 -6.63
CA LEU A 96 -19.14 14.46 -6.41
C LEU A 96 -18.47 14.78 -5.06
N ILE A 97 -18.67 16.00 -4.54
CA ILE A 97 -18.21 16.41 -3.20
C ILE A 97 -19.04 15.74 -2.10
N VAL A 98 -20.33 15.49 -2.34
CA VAL A 98 -21.27 14.94 -1.36
C VAL A 98 -21.19 13.41 -1.24
N SER A 99 -20.64 12.67 -2.20
CA SER A 99 -20.47 11.20 -2.11
C SER A 99 -19.23 10.76 -1.31
N GLY A 100 -18.93 11.48 -0.23
CA GLY A 100 -17.84 11.16 0.68
C GLY A 100 -18.02 9.77 1.30
N ILE A 101 -17.22 8.81 0.81
CA ILE A 101 -16.38 7.81 1.52
C ILE A 101 -15.75 6.98 0.39
N GLU A 102 -14.54 7.33 -0.05
CA GLU A 102 -13.83 6.56 -1.10
C GLU A 102 -13.17 5.27 -0.60
N SER A 103 -13.51 4.84 0.63
CA SER A 103 -13.06 3.57 1.20
C SER A 103 -14.10 2.45 1.07
N SER A 104 -15.37 2.74 0.72
CA SER A 104 -16.45 1.73 0.80
C SER A 104 -16.59 0.85 -0.44
N ASP A 105 -16.03 1.27 -1.58
CA ASP A 105 -16.20 0.56 -2.84
C ASP A 105 -15.05 -0.42 -3.15
N LEU A 106 -13.99 -0.41 -2.33
CA LEU A 106 -12.82 -1.27 -2.53
C LEU A 106 -13.02 -2.57 -1.77
N ILE A 107 -13.01 -3.69 -2.50
CA ILE A 107 -13.09 -5.03 -1.91
C ILE A 107 -11.70 -5.49 -1.43
N ILE A 108 -10.65 -5.17 -2.19
CA ILE A 108 -9.25 -5.41 -1.80
C ILE A 108 -8.69 -4.10 -1.25
N HIS A 109 -8.19 -4.14 -0.01
CA HIS A 109 -7.68 -2.96 0.70
C HIS A 109 -6.16 -2.83 0.61
N SER A 110 -5.47 -3.96 0.60
CA SER A 110 -4.02 -4.02 0.54
C SER A 110 -3.57 -5.26 -0.21
N PHE A 111 -2.38 -5.20 -0.78
CA PHE A 111 -1.78 -6.33 -1.46
C PHE A 111 -0.25 -6.27 -1.35
N GLY A 112 0.40 -7.38 -1.67
CA GLY A 112 1.86 -7.45 -1.79
C GLY A 112 2.22 -8.36 -2.95
N MET A 113 3.18 -7.92 -3.78
CA MET A 113 3.57 -8.62 -5.00
C MET A 113 4.94 -9.29 -4.89
N TYR A 114 5.03 -10.56 -5.28
CA TYR A 114 6.28 -11.32 -5.43
C TYR A 114 7.19 -11.33 -4.19
N TRP A 115 6.59 -11.31 -3.00
CA TRP A 115 7.28 -11.41 -1.73
C TRP A 115 8.09 -12.71 -1.65
N GLN A 116 9.30 -12.61 -1.14
CA GLN A 116 10.26 -13.70 -1.02
C GLN A 116 9.91 -14.60 0.15
N ARG A 117 9.91 -15.91 -0.10
CA ARG A 117 9.67 -16.93 0.92
C ARG A 117 10.71 -16.90 2.04
N ASP A 118 11.97 -16.62 1.71
CA ASP A 118 13.10 -16.75 2.64
C ASP A 118 13.22 -15.56 3.61
N LEU A 119 12.43 -14.50 3.41
CA LEU A 119 12.36 -13.35 4.31
C LEU A 119 11.31 -13.51 5.42
N VAL A 120 10.70 -14.70 5.53
CA VAL A 120 9.69 -15.04 6.53
C VAL A 120 10.20 -16.16 7.43
N VAL A 121 10.01 -16.02 8.75
CA VAL A 121 10.24 -17.12 9.69
C VAL A 121 9.02 -18.04 9.74
N TRP A 122 9.16 -19.21 9.11
CA TRP A 122 8.10 -20.21 9.01
C TRP A 122 7.90 -20.98 10.32
N ARG A 123 6.73 -20.78 10.93
CA ARG A 123 6.26 -21.43 12.17
C ARG A 123 4.73 -21.52 12.14
N ASN A 124 4.11 -22.09 13.17
CA ASN A 124 2.65 -22.29 13.21
C ASN A 124 1.81 -21.00 13.10
N ASP A 125 2.33 -19.87 13.61
CA ASP A 125 1.78 -18.51 13.43
C ASP A 125 2.89 -17.63 12.84
N PRO A 126 3.18 -17.73 11.53
CA PRO A 126 4.26 -16.98 10.93
C PRO A 126 3.85 -15.51 10.78
N LYS A 127 4.81 -14.62 11.00
CA LYS A 127 4.64 -13.18 10.80
C LYS A 127 5.07 -12.83 9.40
N VAL A 128 4.24 -12.06 8.69
CA VAL A 128 4.45 -11.74 7.27
C VAL A 128 4.53 -10.23 7.16
N TYR A 129 5.74 -9.69 7.34
CA TYR A 129 5.92 -8.25 7.50
C TYR A 129 5.95 -7.50 6.16
N GLY A 130 5.25 -6.37 6.10
CA GLY A 130 5.34 -5.42 5.00
C GLY A 130 5.23 -3.97 5.47
N LYS A 131 5.68 -3.05 4.61
CA LYS A 131 5.65 -1.59 4.83
C LYS A 131 5.06 -0.89 3.62
N GLN A 132 4.27 0.16 3.86
CA GLN A 132 3.77 1.00 2.77
C GLN A 132 4.91 1.82 2.15
N GLN A 133 5.83 2.31 2.98
CA GLN A 133 6.98 3.12 2.59
C GLN A 133 8.18 2.76 3.47
N ALA A 134 9.42 2.98 3.01
CA ALA A 134 10.61 2.54 3.74
C ALA A 134 10.68 3.05 5.20
N LEU A 135 10.16 4.26 5.44
CA LEU A 135 10.11 4.91 6.75
C LEU A 135 8.80 4.68 7.52
N SER A 136 7.84 3.92 6.99
CA SER A 136 6.60 3.61 7.69
C SER A 136 6.79 2.45 8.68
N LYS A 137 5.92 2.37 9.67
CA LYS A 137 5.85 1.21 10.58
C LYS A 137 5.54 -0.07 9.79
N ALA A 138 6.21 -1.17 10.16
CA ALA A 138 5.92 -2.49 9.61
C ALA A 138 4.58 -3.03 10.11
N VAL A 139 3.91 -3.81 9.27
CA VAL A 139 2.61 -4.44 9.52
C VAL A 139 2.74 -5.94 9.34
N ASP A 140 2.21 -6.72 10.29
CA ASP A 140 2.11 -8.18 10.15
C ASP A 140 0.84 -8.55 9.37
N PHE A 141 1.02 -9.01 8.13
CA PHE A 141 -0.05 -9.50 7.25
C PHE A 141 -0.38 -10.98 7.47
N GLY A 142 0.23 -11.65 8.44
CA GLY A 142 -0.02 -13.07 8.71
C GLY A 142 -1.49 -13.39 8.96
N LYS A 143 -2.26 -12.44 9.51
CA LYS A 143 -3.70 -12.56 9.78
C LYS A 143 -4.62 -12.17 8.61
N GLN A 144 -4.07 -11.75 7.47
CA GLN A 144 -4.84 -11.27 6.34
C GLN A 144 -5.78 -12.35 5.78
N LYS A 145 -6.94 -11.93 5.27
CA LYS A 145 -7.91 -12.77 4.56
C LYS A 145 -7.95 -12.37 3.09
N GLY A 146 -8.18 -13.33 2.20
CA GLY A 146 -8.31 -13.06 0.77
C GLY A 146 -7.74 -14.17 -0.12
N ILE A 147 -6.97 -13.77 -1.13
CA ILE A 147 -6.39 -14.66 -2.14
C ILE A 147 -4.87 -14.52 -2.11
N TYR A 148 -4.16 -15.61 -2.37
CA TYR A 148 -2.71 -15.59 -2.57
C TYR A 148 -2.31 -16.46 -3.76
N ILE A 149 -1.15 -16.13 -4.32
CA ILE A 149 -0.54 -16.79 -5.46
C ILE A 149 0.86 -17.22 -5.02
N LEU A 150 1.23 -18.47 -5.31
CA LEU A 150 2.58 -18.99 -5.10
C LEU A 150 3.28 -19.09 -6.44
N TYR A 151 4.54 -18.68 -6.46
CA TYR A 151 5.37 -18.68 -7.65
C TYR A 151 6.66 -19.48 -7.45
N ASP A 152 7.07 -20.14 -8.51
CA ASP A 152 8.47 -20.50 -8.73
C ASP A 152 9.07 -19.49 -9.71
N HIS A 153 9.89 -18.58 -9.18
CA HIS A 153 10.38 -17.39 -9.87
C HIS A 153 9.22 -16.51 -10.36
N HIS A 154 8.89 -16.58 -11.66
CA HIS A 154 7.77 -15.86 -12.28
C HIS A 154 6.62 -16.80 -12.70
N THR A 155 6.79 -18.10 -12.52
CA THR A 155 5.78 -19.09 -12.91
C THR A 155 4.78 -19.27 -11.79
N VAL A 156 3.49 -19.08 -12.07
CA VAL A 156 2.40 -19.39 -11.11
C VAL A 156 2.33 -20.90 -10.90
N VAL A 157 2.49 -21.34 -9.65
CA VAL A 157 2.45 -22.76 -9.27
C VAL A 157 1.14 -23.11 -8.57
N TYR A 158 0.56 -22.17 -7.81
CA TYR A 158 -0.65 -22.39 -7.06
C TYR A 158 -1.39 -21.09 -6.77
N VAL A 159 -2.72 -21.14 -6.76
CA VAL A 159 -3.59 -20.05 -6.29
C VAL A 159 -4.47 -20.60 -5.17
N GLY A 160 -4.53 -19.86 -4.06
CA GLY A 160 -5.27 -20.28 -2.87
C GLY A 160 -6.08 -19.16 -2.25
N ARG A 161 -7.03 -19.55 -1.39
CA ARG A 161 -7.82 -18.63 -0.55
C ARG A 161 -7.45 -18.78 0.93
N SER A 162 -7.55 -17.67 1.67
CA SER A 162 -7.38 -17.59 3.13
C SER A 162 -8.61 -16.91 3.74
N ILE A 163 -9.63 -17.68 4.10
CA ILE A 163 -10.84 -17.16 4.76
C ILE A 163 -10.93 -17.72 6.18
N ASP A 164 -11.17 -19.02 6.31
CA ASP A 164 -11.27 -19.71 7.61
C ASP A 164 -9.92 -19.81 8.32
N ARG A 165 -8.86 -19.94 7.52
CA ARG A 165 -7.47 -19.91 7.97
C ARG A 165 -6.79 -18.67 7.41
N PRO A 166 -6.06 -17.91 8.25
CA PRO A 166 -5.42 -16.69 7.82
C PRO A 166 -4.24 -16.96 6.87
N LEU A 167 -3.83 -15.92 6.14
CA LEU A 167 -2.79 -15.98 5.10
C LEU A 167 -1.53 -16.70 5.58
N GLY A 168 -0.94 -16.25 6.69
CA GLY A 168 0.30 -16.81 7.24
C GLY A 168 0.19 -18.30 7.52
N LYS A 169 -0.93 -18.75 8.12
CA LYS A 169 -1.17 -20.18 8.38
C LYS A 169 -1.22 -20.99 7.08
N ARG A 170 -1.90 -20.49 6.05
CA ARG A 170 -2.00 -21.16 4.74
C ARG A 170 -0.63 -21.23 4.05
N LEU A 171 0.14 -20.14 4.07
CA LEU A 171 1.49 -20.13 3.52
C LEU A 171 2.41 -21.11 4.24
N PHE A 172 2.35 -21.18 5.58
CA PHE A 172 3.12 -22.15 6.37
C PHE A 172 2.77 -23.60 6.02
N GLU A 173 1.49 -23.94 5.85
CA GLU A 173 1.07 -25.27 5.41
C GLU A 173 1.76 -25.67 4.08
N HIS A 174 1.90 -24.72 3.14
CA HIS A 174 2.58 -24.93 1.85
C HIS A 174 4.10 -25.03 1.94
N THR A 175 4.70 -24.84 3.12
CA THR A 175 6.14 -25.09 3.35
C THR A 175 6.42 -26.55 3.68
N VAL A 176 5.40 -27.29 4.16
CA VAL A 176 5.53 -28.67 4.63
C VAL A 176 4.80 -29.68 3.76
N ASP A 177 3.81 -29.24 2.99
CA ASP A 177 3.04 -30.14 2.13
C ASP A 177 3.77 -30.46 0.80
N ARG A 178 3.04 -31.05 -0.16
CA ARG A 178 3.56 -31.40 -1.49
C ARG A 178 4.09 -30.22 -2.31
N LEU A 179 3.74 -28.98 -1.94
CA LEU A 179 4.22 -27.75 -2.56
C LEU A 179 5.49 -27.20 -1.87
N GLY A 180 5.94 -27.81 -0.76
CA GLY A 180 7.03 -27.34 0.07
C GLY A 180 8.34 -26.96 -0.65
N SER A 181 8.66 -27.56 -1.79
CA SER A 181 9.85 -27.25 -2.60
C SER A 181 9.54 -26.63 -3.96
N ARG A 182 8.28 -26.25 -4.21
CA ARG A 182 7.80 -25.82 -5.54
C ARG A 182 7.53 -24.33 -5.65
N TRP A 183 7.92 -23.53 -4.66
CA TRP A 183 7.73 -22.08 -4.70
C TRP A 183 8.79 -21.35 -3.87
N ASN A 184 9.15 -20.16 -4.34
CA ASN A 184 10.12 -19.26 -3.70
C ASN A 184 9.58 -17.83 -3.53
N ARG A 185 8.44 -17.51 -4.16
CA ARG A 185 7.78 -16.21 -4.04
C ARG A 185 6.28 -16.36 -3.87
N PHE A 186 5.63 -15.33 -3.34
CA PHE A 186 4.19 -15.27 -3.21
C PHE A 186 3.65 -13.85 -3.36
N SER A 187 2.44 -13.73 -3.89
CA SER A 187 1.65 -12.50 -3.86
C SER A 187 0.40 -12.76 -3.03
N TRP A 188 -0.15 -11.70 -2.45
CA TRP A 188 -1.39 -11.79 -1.67
C TRP A 188 -2.23 -10.55 -1.88
N PHE A 189 -3.55 -10.74 -1.82
CA PHE A 189 -4.56 -9.70 -2.00
C PHE A 189 -5.54 -9.77 -0.83
N GLY A 190 -5.54 -8.71 -0.02
CA GLY A 190 -6.11 -8.68 1.32
C GLY A 190 -7.43 -7.93 1.43
N LEU A 191 -8.35 -8.50 2.21
CA LEU A 191 -9.69 -7.98 2.49
C LEU A 191 -9.75 -7.20 3.82
N LEU A 192 -8.78 -7.39 4.72
CA LEU A 192 -8.70 -6.63 5.95
C LEU A 192 -7.97 -5.30 5.71
N ASP A 193 -8.47 -4.25 6.34
CA ASP A 193 -7.85 -2.93 6.33
C ASP A 193 -6.73 -2.83 7.35
N VAL A 194 -5.79 -1.92 7.10
CA VAL A 194 -4.63 -1.67 7.95
C VAL A 194 -4.89 -0.45 8.83
N THR A 195 -4.73 -0.60 10.14
CA THR A 195 -4.86 0.51 11.09
C THR A 195 -3.58 1.34 11.15
N GLN A 196 -3.67 2.57 11.66
CA GLN A 196 -2.51 3.45 11.79
C GLN A 196 -1.44 2.86 12.73
N GLU A 197 -1.86 2.05 13.71
CA GLU A 197 -1.00 1.35 14.65
C GLU A 197 -0.31 0.11 14.04
N GLY A 198 -0.67 -0.27 12.82
CA GLY A 198 -0.16 -1.46 12.13
C GLY A 198 -0.90 -2.75 12.47
N GLY A 199 -2.16 -2.65 12.92
CA GLY A 199 -3.05 -3.80 13.08
C GLY A 199 -3.86 -4.07 11.81
N LEU A 200 -4.51 -5.24 11.75
CA LEU A 200 -5.51 -5.55 10.73
C LEU A 200 -6.91 -5.49 11.35
N ARG A 201 -7.88 -4.92 10.62
CA ARG A 201 -9.28 -4.87 11.03
C ARG A 201 -10.23 -5.32 9.92
N GLU A 202 -11.31 -5.96 10.33
CA GLU A 202 -12.43 -6.25 9.43
C GLU A 202 -13.23 -4.98 9.16
N ILE A 203 -13.66 -4.82 7.91
CA ILE A 203 -14.55 -3.75 7.47
C ILE A 203 -15.77 -4.39 6.80
N ALA A 204 -16.93 -3.79 6.99
CA ALA A 204 -18.12 -4.18 6.26
C ALA A 204 -17.93 -3.92 4.75
N LEU A 205 -17.99 -4.98 3.94
CA LEU A 205 -17.89 -4.87 2.49
C LEU A 205 -19.21 -4.37 1.91
N ASN A 206 -19.19 -3.24 1.21
CA ASN A 206 -20.32 -2.80 0.39
C ASN A 206 -20.10 -3.29 -1.05
N ILE A 207 -20.66 -4.45 -1.37
CA ILE A 207 -20.42 -5.11 -2.65
C ILE A 207 -21.51 -4.69 -3.64
N SER A 208 -21.11 -3.94 -4.66
CA SER A 208 -21.91 -3.71 -5.86
C SER A 208 -21.35 -4.57 -7.01
N LEU A 209 -22.17 -4.86 -8.03
CA LEU A 209 -21.68 -5.57 -9.21
C LEU A 209 -20.54 -4.80 -9.89
N VAL A 210 -20.63 -3.46 -9.91
CA VAL A 210 -19.62 -2.58 -10.51
C VAL A 210 -18.29 -2.70 -9.76
N SER A 211 -18.31 -2.58 -8.43
CA SER A 211 -17.10 -2.69 -7.60
C SER A 211 -16.49 -4.10 -7.64
N LEU A 212 -17.33 -5.14 -7.72
CA LEU A 212 -16.87 -6.51 -7.86
C LEU A 212 -16.14 -6.74 -9.18
N VAL A 213 -16.74 -6.36 -10.32
CA VAL A 213 -16.13 -6.53 -11.63
C VAL A 213 -14.83 -5.73 -11.74
N ALA A 214 -14.82 -4.48 -11.27
CA ALA A 214 -13.61 -3.66 -11.24
C ALA A 214 -12.49 -4.29 -10.39
N THR A 215 -12.84 -4.85 -9.22
CA THR A 215 -11.87 -5.54 -8.37
C THR A 215 -11.28 -6.78 -9.04
N LEU A 216 -12.13 -7.61 -9.68
CA LEU A 216 -11.68 -8.82 -10.37
C LEU A 216 -10.78 -8.50 -11.56
N GLU A 217 -11.16 -7.49 -12.36
CA GLU A 217 -10.34 -7.01 -13.47
C GLU A 217 -8.97 -6.52 -12.96
N ALA A 218 -8.96 -5.68 -11.93
CA ALA A 218 -7.72 -5.13 -11.40
C ALA A 218 -6.81 -6.22 -10.81
N LEU A 219 -7.36 -7.20 -10.09
CA LEU A 219 -6.59 -8.36 -9.60
C LEU A 219 -5.95 -9.13 -10.76
N LEU A 220 -6.69 -9.37 -11.85
CA LEU A 220 -6.17 -10.10 -13.01
C LEU A 220 -5.10 -9.29 -13.75
N ILE A 221 -5.27 -7.98 -13.88
CA ILE A 221 -4.25 -7.10 -14.48
C ILE A 221 -2.97 -7.12 -13.65
N GLU A 222 -3.10 -6.99 -12.33
CA GLU A 222 -1.95 -6.94 -11.41
C GLU A 222 -1.23 -8.30 -11.34
N ALA A 223 -1.98 -9.40 -11.28
CA ALA A 223 -1.40 -10.75 -11.17
C ALA A 223 -0.81 -11.29 -12.48
N LEU A 224 -1.38 -10.94 -13.63
CA LEU A 224 -0.97 -11.48 -14.94
C LEU A 224 -0.07 -10.53 -15.73
N GLU A 225 0.01 -9.26 -15.31
CA GLU A 225 0.75 -8.17 -15.99
C GLU A 225 0.61 -8.16 -17.53
N PRO A 226 -0.61 -8.30 -18.10
CA PRO A 226 -0.77 -8.56 -19.52
C PRO A 226 -0.21 -7.40 -20.36
N PRO A 227 0.59 -7.67 -21.42
CA PRO A 227 1.35 -6.65 -22.13
C PRO A 227 0.48 -5.63 -22.88
N GLN A 228 -0.77 -6.00 -23.20
CA GLN A 228 -1.71 -5.14 -23.91
C GLN A 228 -2.55 -4.25 -22.98
N ASN A 229 -2.55 -4.50 -21.67
CA ASN A 229 -3.26 -3.67 -20.72
C ASN A 229 -2.43 -2.42 -20.44
N ARG A 230 -2.79 -1.32 -21.10
CA ARG A 230 -2.20 0.00 -20.86
C ARG A 230 -2.66 0.67 -19.57
N LYS A 231 -3.72 0.14 -18.93
CA LYS A 231 -4.30 0.63 -17.66
C LYS A 231 -3.53 0.15 -16.42
N ARG A 232 -2.21 -0.01 -16.48
CA ARG A 232 -1.44 -0.41 -15.29
C ARG A 232 -1.55 0.72 -14.24
N GLY A 233 -1.88 0.39 -12.99
CA GLY A 233 -1.80 1.29 -11.84
C GLY A 233 -2.94 2.28 -11.60
N ASP A 234 -3.63 2.79 -12.64
CA ASP A 234 -4.54 3.94 -12.45
C ASP A 234 -5.88 3.63 -11.76
N ASP A 235 -6.40 2.40 -11.88
CA ASP A 235 -7.71 2.02 -11.30
C ASP A 235 -7.61 1.10 -10.07
N PHE A 236 -6.43 0.53 -9.78
CA PHE A 236 -6.27 -0.32 -8.60
C PHE A 236 -6.01 0.54 -7.37
N SER A 237 -7.09 1.02 -6.74
CA SER A 237 -6.98 1.93 -5.59
C SER A 237 -6.54 1.23 -4.29
N ALA A 238 -6.21 -0.06 -4.33
CA ALA A 238 -5.63 -0.78 -3.20
C ALA A 238 -4.18 -0.34 -2.97
N ILE A 239 -3.73 -0.41 -1.72
CA ILE A 239 -2.37 -0.03 -1.35
C ILE A 239 -1.44 -1.23 -1.46
N GLU A 240 -0.38 -1.10 -2.26
CA GLU A 240 0.71 -2.06 -2.25
C GLU A 240 1.56 -1.90 -0.98
N TYR A 241 1.92 -3.03 -0.38
CA TYR A 241 2.93 -3.11 0.67
C TYR A 241 4.16 -3.84 0.13
N ILE A 242 5.32 -3.25 0.38
CA ILE A 242 6.61 -3.85 0.07
C ILE A 242 7.02 -4.74 1.24
N GLN A 243 7.52 -5.94 0.93
CA GLN A 243 7.94 -6.88 1.96
C GLN A 243 9.05 -6.29 2.83
N ASP A 244 8.94 -6.49 4.13
CA ASP A 244 9.99 -6.21 5.10
C ASP A 244 10.55 -7.53 5.64
N ILE A 245 11.86 -7.58 5.88
CA ILE A 245 12.51 -8.77 6.44
C ILE A 245 12.03 -9.00 7.87
N ASP A 246 11.75 -10.26 8.24
CA ASP A 246 11.44 -10.60 9.63
C ASP A 246 12.58 -10.11 10.55
N PRO A 247 12.29 -9.35 11.63
CA PRO A 247 13.29 -8.86 12.55
C PRO A 247 14.22 -9.95 13.10
N GLU A 248 13.71 -11.17 13.28
CA GLU A 248 14.47 -12.32 13.76
C GLU A 248 15.54 -12.76 12.74
N LEU A 249 15.25 -12.70 11.43
CA LEU A 249 16.22 -12.99 10.39
C LEU A 249 17.29 -11.91 10.31
N LYS A 250 16.87 -10.64 10.38
CA LYS A 250 17.79 -9.50 10.38
C LYS A 250 18.77 -9.57 11.56
N GLU A 251 18.29 -9.92 12.75
CA GLU A 251 19.14 -10.08 13.94
C GLU A 251 20.16 -11.21 13.74
N ARG A 252 19.72 -12.36 13.20
CA ARG A 252 20.62 -13.49 12.89
C ARG A 252 21.71 -13.12 11.90
N GLU A 253 21.38 -12.38 10.84
CA GLU A 253 22.36 -11.89 9.87
C GLU A 253 23.41 -10.97 10.51
N ILE A 254 22.97 -10.03 11.36
CA ILE A 254 23.87 -9.13 12.09
C ILE A 254 24.80 -9.94 12.99
N GLN A 255 24.27 -10.87 13.78
CA GLN A 255 25.06 -11.72 14.67
C GLN A 255 26.08 -12.57 13.90
N ASN A 256 25.68 -13.18 12.78
CA ASN A 256 26.58 -13.97 11.93
C ASN A 256 27.69 -13.10 11.32
N THR A 257 27.35 -11.89 10.89
CA THR A 257 28.31 -10.92 10.36
C THR A 257 29.34 -10.53 11.42
N LEU A 258 28.89 -10.20 12.64
CA LEU A 258 29.76 -9.87 13.77
C LEU A 258 30.72 -11.02 14.11
N ARG A 259 30.23 -12.25 14.22
CA ARG A 259 31.08 -13.43 14.46
C ARG A 259 32.13 -13.63 13.37
N SER A 260 31.76 -13.41 12.10
CA SER A 260 32.70 -13.53 10.98
C SER A 260 33.82 -12.49 11.03
N ILE A 261 33.51 -11.26 11.48
CA ILE A 261 34.48 -10.19 11.67
C ILE A 261 35.43 -10.53 12.83
N GLU A 262 34.89 -11.00 13.97
CA GLU A 262 35.70 -11.44 15.12
C GLU A 262 36.67 -12.56 14.77
N GLN A 263 36.23 -13.56 13.99
CA GLN A 263 37.09 -14.65 13.53
C GLN A 263 38.21 -14.15 12.62
N LYS A 264 37.92 -13.22 11.70
CA LYS A 264 38.95 -12.60 10.85
C LYS A 264 39.97 -11.79 11.66
N MET A 265 39.53 -11.06 12.68
CA MET A 265 40.43 -10.31 13.56
C MET A 265 41.32 -11.23 14.41
N ARG A 266 40.82 -12.39 14.85
CA ARG A 266 41.61 -13.38 15.60
C ARG A 266 42.57 -14.19 14.74
N GLY A 267 42.24 -14.42 13.47
CA GLY A 267 43.08 -15.16 12.52
C GLY A 267 44.13 -14.30 11.79
N GLY A 268 44.17 -12.99 12.04
CA GLY A 268 45.12 -12.04 11.46
C GLY A 268 46.23 -11.57 12.41
N SER A 269 46.46 -12.28 13.52
CA SER A 269 47.61 -12.10 14.44
C SER A 269 48.62 -13.22 14.29
#